data_AF-A0A6I4U988-F1
#
_entry.id   AF-A0A6I4U988-F1
#
_cell.length_a   1.000
_cell.length_b   1.000
_cell.length_c   1.000
_cell.angle_alpha   90.00
_cell.angle_beta   90.00
_cell.angle_gamma   90.00
#
_symmetry.space_group_name_H-M   'P 1'
#
loop_
_entity.id
_entity.type
_entity.pdbx_description
1 polymer ?
#
loop_
_entity_poly.entity_id
_entity_poly.type
_entity_poly.pdbx_seq_one_letter_code
_entity_poly.pdbx_strand_id
1 'polypeptide(L)'
;MSVHQPIPPTKAIELVELRNLDGADCLLADFAAAGLIKTYALKREVRPVGGPTEMVRDAQIPPEDWERIIACKKVSVALKGGTVRLEGSTLHGGTPSVRITGISFSETSLVKVLDRYCVTTPTNFAKRTPTPNSDTTLNEPFSPSKSCKPTNEDVQPIKPGALTVSVAQAMQATGLGRTTIDKLMRNGTLHRTKAGRRTLITVESIERYVGVKVRQ
;
A
#
# COMPACT_ATOMS: atom_id res chain seq x y z
N MET A 1 -12.48 -22.63 -0.15
CA MET A 1 -11.80 -21.46 -0.72
C MET A 1 -12.79 -20.30 -0.69
N SER A 2 -12.45 -19.15 -0.11
CA SER A 2 -13.37 -18.00 -0.03
C SER A 2 -13.66 -17.51 -1.45
N VAL A 3 -14.93 -17.54 -1.83
CA VAL A 3 -15.39 -17.03 -3.13
C VAL A 3 -15.12 -15.54 -3.13
N HIS A 4 -14.27 -15.09 -4.05
CA HIS A 4 -14.02 -13.68 -4.25
C HIS A 4 -15.32 -13.01 -4.72
N GLN A 5 -15.93 -12.17 -3.88
CA GLN A 5 -17.11 -11.39 -4.24
C GLN A 5 -16.68 -9.96 -4.60
N PRO A 6 -16.56 -9.64 -5.90
CA PRO A 6 -16.31 -8.28 -6.34
C PRO A 6 -17.53 -7.41 -6.07
N ILE A 7 -17.32 -6.22 -5.52
CA ILE A 7 -18.36 -5.21 -5.30
C ILE A 7 -18.19 -4.04 -6.27
N PRO A 8 -19.30 -3.38 -6.69
CA PRO A 8 -19.23 -2.22 -7.55
C PRO A 8 -18.64 -1.00 -6.81
N PRO A 9 -18.15 0.02 -7.55
CA PRO A 9 -17.58 1.24 -6.97
C PRO A 9 -18.53 1.96 -6.00
N THR A 10 -19.84 2.01 -6.30
CA THR A 10 -20.84 2.64 -5.42
C THR A 10 -20.82 2.03 -4.02
N LYS A 11 -20.85 0.70 -3.91
CA LYS A 11 -20.79 0.00 -2.62
C LYS A 11 -19.42 0.17 -1.94
N ALA A 12 -18.34 0.25 -2.71
CA ALA A 12 -17.00 0.49 -2.16
C ALA A 12 -16.88 1.89 -1.56
N ILE A 13 -17.46 2.91 -2.21
CA ILE A 13 -17.53 4.29 -1.72
C ILE A 13 -18.32 4.34 -0.41
N GLU A 14 -19.51 3.73 -0.37
CA GLU A 14 -20.34 3.64 0.84
C GLU A 14 -19.57 3.06 2.03
N LEU A 15 -18.76 2.01 1.80
CA LEU A 15 -17.95 1.40 2.86
C LEU A 15 -16.86 2.34 3.42
N VAL A 16 -16.30 3.20 2.58
CA VAL A 16 -15.29 4.19 2.98
C VAL A 16 -15.96 5.35 3.72
N GLU A 17 -17.07 5.85 3.19
CA GLU A 17 -17.86 6.93 3.80
C GLU A 17 -18.42 6.54 5.18
N LEU A 18 -18.82 5.27 5.35
CA LEU A 18 -19.27 4.74 6.65
C LEU A 18 -18.19 4.83 7.75
N ARG A 19 -16.92 4.99 7.37
CA ARG A 19 -15.79 5.17 8.29
C ARG A 19 -15.41 6.64 8.49
N ASN A 20 -16.24 7.58 8.03
CA ASN A 20 -16.02 9.04 8.09
C ASN A 20 -14.71 9.48 7.43
N LEU A 21 -14.35 8.83 6.32
CA LEU A 21 -13.20 9.23 5.51
C LEU A 21 -13.67 10.09 4.33
N ASP A 22 -13.16 11.31 4.25
CA ASP A 22 -13.41 12.21 3.12
C ASP A 22 -12.65 11.77 1.87
N GLY A 23 -13.21 12.03 0.68
CA GLY A 23 -12.52 11.76 -0.58
C GLY A 23 -12.41 10.26 -0.92
N ALA A 24 -13.48 9.50 -0.70
CA ALA A 24 -13.53 8.06 -0.93
C ALA A 24 -13.00 7.63 -2.30
N ASP A 25 -13.31 8.37 -3.37
CA ASP A 25 -12.81 8.11 -4.73
C ASP A 25 -11.28 8.07 -4.82
N CYS A 26 -10.63 9.09 -4.26
CA CYS A 26 -9.17 9.21 -4.27
C CYS A 26 -8.54 8.14 -3.38
N LEU A 27 -9.10 7.91 -2.19
CA LEU A 27 -8.60 6.89 -1.26
C LEU A 27 -8.68 5.48 -1.85
N LEU A 28 -9.78 5.15 -2.52
CA LEU A 28 -9.92 3.85 -3.20
C LEU A 28 -8.89 3.68 -4.31
N ALA A 29 -8.65 4.73 -5.10
CA ALA A 29 -7.61 4.71 -6.13
C ALA A 29 -6.21 4.56 -5.54
N ASP A 30 -5.89 5.29 -4.47
CA ASP A 30 -4.60 5.24 -3.80
C ASP A 30 -4.35 3.87 -3.15
N PHE A 31 -5.34 3.27 -2.51
CA PHE A 31 -5.22 1.91 -1.97
C PHE A 31 -5.00 0.87 -3.06
N ALA A 32 -5.63 1.05 -4.23
CA ALA A 32 -5.44 0.15 -5.36
C ALA A 32 -4.05 0.31 -6.00
N ALA A 33 -3.59 1.56 -6.18
CA ALA A 33 -2.23 1.86 -6.65
C ALA A 33 -1.14 1.40 -5.67
N ALA A 34 -1.42 1.45 -4.37
CA ALA A 34 -0.53 0.90 -3.33
C ALA A 34 -0.59 -0.64 -3.25
N GLY A 35 -1.46 -1.30 -4.00
CA GLY A 35 -1.66 -2.75 -3.97
C GLY A 35 -2.25 -3.27 -2.65
N LEU A 36 -2.88 -2.40 -1.85
CA LEU A 36 -3.49 -2.76 -0.57
C LEU A 36 -4.84 -3.46 -0.76
N ILE A 37 -5.58 -3.07 -1.79
CA ILE A 37 -6.85 -3.69 -2.15
C ILE A 37 -6.75 -4.34 -3.53
N LYS A 38 -7.45 -5.45 -3.72
CA LYS A 38 -7.56 -6.09 -5.03
C LYS A 38 -8.72 -5.47 -5.81
N THR A 39 -8.44 -5.15 -7.06
CA THR A 39 -9.42 -4.59 -8.00
C THR A 39 -9.47 -5.41 -9.27
N TYR A 40 -10.65 -5.47 -9.87
CA TYR A 40 -10.92 -6.29 -11.03
C TYR A 40 -11.61 -5.45 -12.10
N ALA A 41 -11.35 -5.79 -13.35
CA ALA A 41 -12.02 -5.22 -14.50
C ALA A 41 -12.91 -6.29 -15.12
N LEU A 42 -14.15 -5.95 -15.42
CA LEU A 42 -15.02 -6.80 -16.25
C LEU A 42 -14.35 -7.12 -17.58
N LYS A 43 -13.65 -6.14 -18.17
CA LYS A 43 -12.84 -6.32 -19.38
C LYS A 43 -11.56 -5.49 -19.31
N ARG A 44 -10.42 -6.14 -19.58
CA ARG A 44 -9.11 -5.51 -19.74
C ARG A 44 -8.52 -5.89 -21.10
N GLU A 45 -8.26 -4.89 -21.93
CA GLU A 45 -7.56 -5.05 -23.21
C GLU A 45 -6.15 -4.46 -23.08
N VAL A 46 -5.12 -5.23 -23.42
CA VAL A 46 -3.72 -4.80 -23.42
C VAL A 46 -3.21 -4.84 -24.85
N ARG A 47 -2.64 -3.72 -25.32
CA ARG A 47 -2.03 -3.59 -26.63
C ARG A 47 -0.53 -3.34 -26.47
N PRO A 48 0.31 -4.37 -26.58
CA PRO A 48 1.75 -4.23 -26.62
C PRO A 48 2.20 -3.52 -27.90
N VAL A 49 3.35 -2.86 -27.86
CA VAL A 49 3.96 -2.26 -29.05
C VAL A 49 4.45 -3.37 -29.98
N GLY A 50 3.87 -3.48 -31.18
CA GLY A 50 4.25 -4.49 -32.18
C GLY A 50 3.71 -5.90 -31.94
N GLY A 51 2.83 -6.10 -30.94
CA GLY A 51 2.25 -7.40 -30.60
C GLY A 51 0.74 -7.49 -30.78
N PRO A 52 0.15 -8.69 -30.68
CA PRO A 52 -1.30 -8.87 -30.73
C PRO A 52 -1.98 -8.24 -29.51
N THR A 53 -3.21 -7.76 -29.69
CA THR A 53 -4.03 -7.27 -28.58
C THR A 53 -4.51 -8.45 -27.74
N GLU A 54 -4.22 -8.42 -26.45
CA GLU A 54 -4.74 -9.40 -25.49
C GLU A 54 -6.02 -8.84 -24.86
N MET A 55 -7.06 -9.66 -24.77
CA MET A 55 -8.31 -9.32 -24.08
C MET A 55 -8.55 -10.35 -22.98
N VAL A 56 -8.66 -9.88 -21.75
CA VAL A 56 -8.96 -10.71 -20.58
C VAL A 56 -10.23 -10.19 -19.93
N ARG A 57 -11.18 -11.09 -19.67
CA ARG A 57 -12.39 -10.80 -18.88
C ARG A 57 -12.13 -11.08 -17.40
N ASP A 58 -12.82 -10.35 -16.54
CA ASP A 58 -12.73 -10.48 -15.07
C ASP A 58 -11.27 -10.44 -14.58
N ALA A 59 -10.46 -9.62 -15.25
CA ALA A 59 -9.02 -9.56 -15.03
C ALA A 59 -8.72 -8.74 -13.78
N GLN A 60 -7.76 -9.18 -12.97
CA GLN A 60 -7.21 -8.33 -11.92
C GLN A 60 -6.50 -7.13 -12.57
N ILE A 61 -6.77 -5.92 -12.05
CA ILE A 61 -6.10 -4.69 -12.48
C ILE A 61 -4.79 -4.57 -11.68
N PRO A 62 -3.63 -4.49 -12.33
CA PRO A 62 -2.35 -4.30 -11.66
C PRO A 62 -2.23 -2.91 -11.01
N PRO A 63 -1.41 -2.76 -9.94
CA PRO A 63 -1.16 -1.46 -9.31
C PRO A 63 -0.62 -0.40 -10.29
N GLU A 64 0.20 -0.79 -11.26
CA GLU A 64 0.82 0.11 -12.24
C GLU A 64 -0.24 0.73 -13.16
N ASP A 65 -1.31 0.00 -13.49
CA ASP A 65 -2.43 0.54 -14.26
C ASP A 65 -3.21 1.58 -13.42
N TRP A 66 -3.29 1.39 -12.09
CA TRP A 66 -3.90 2.37 -11.18
C TRP A 66 -3.07 3.64 -11.01
N GLU A 67 -1.75 3.52 -10.87
CA GLU A 67 -0.84 4.67 -10.87
C GLU A 67 -1.05 5.53 -12.13
N ARG A 68 -1.20 4.88 -13.29
CA ARG A 68 -1.51 5.55 -14.56
C ARG A 68 -2.91 6.17 -14.58
N ILE A 69 -3.92 5.51 -14.02
CA ILE A 69 -5.29 6.07 -13.89
C ILE A 69 -5.26 7.38 -13.09
N ILE A 70 -4.54 7.38 -11.97
CA ILE A 70 -4.38 8.54 -11.08
C ILE A 70 -3.61 9.65 -11.82
N ALA A 71 -2.46 9.32 -12.41
CA ALA A 71 -1.64 10.27 -13.16
C ALA A 71 -2.41 10.92 -14.33
N CYS A 72 -3.26 10.16 -15.03
CA CYS A 72 -4.12 10.66 -16.09
C CYS A 72 -5.39 11.38 -15.60
N LYS A 73 -5.61 11.51 -14.28
CA LYS A 73 -6.82 12.09 -13.67
C LYS A 73 -8.11 11.42 -14.14
N LYS A 74 -8.07 10.10 -14.37
CA LYS A 74 -9.21 9.31 -14.90
C LYS A 74 -9.98 8.54 -13.82
N VAL A 75 -9.67 8.76 -12.53
CA VAL A 75 -10.31 8.07 -11.39
C VAL A 75 -11.83 8.15 -11.43
N SER A 76 -12.40 9.35 -11.57
CA SER A 76 -13.86 9.53 -11.59
C SER A 76 -14.54 8.80 -12.76
N VAL A 77 -13.89 8.70 -13.92
CA VAL A 77 -14.40 7.93 -15.06
C VAL A 77 -14.39 6.43 -14.75
N ALA A 78 -13.33 5.98 -14.10
CA ALA A 78 -13.13 4.59 -13.71
C ALA A 78 -14.21 4.12 -12.70
N LEU A 79 -14.50 4.96 -11.69
CA LEU A 79 -15.46 4.65 -10.63
C LEU A 79 -16.93 4.80 -11.06
N LYS A 80 -17.24 5.66 -12.04
CA LYS A 80 -18.60 5.78 -12.62
C LYS A 80 -18.96 4.63 -13.58
N GLY A 81 -18.16 3.57 -13.64
CA GLY A 81 -18.37 2.43 -14.55
C GLY A 81 -17.98 2.71 -15.99
N GLY A 82 -17.26 3.82 -16.25
CA GLY A 82 -16.78 4.18 -17.58
C GLY A 82 -15.66 3.28 -18.09
N THR A 83 -15.25 3.53 -19.33
CA THR A 83 -14.07 2.87 -19.92
C THR A 83 -12.87 3.80 -19.85
N VAL A 84 -11.85 3.38 -19.12
CA VAL A 84 -10.57 4.08 -19.05
C VAL A 84 -9.68 3.63 -20.19
N ARG A 85 -9.07 4.59 -20.90
CA ARG A 85 -7.99 4.36 -21.87
C ARG A 85 -6.69 4.91 -21.30
N LEU A 86 -5.67 4.08 -21.22
CA LEU A 86 -4.32 4.45 -20.78
C LEU A 86 -3.40 4.32 -21.99
N GLU A 87 -2.86 5.44 -22.47
CA GLU A 87 -1.97 5.44 -23.62
C GLU A 87 -0.59 4.92 -23.24
N GLY A 88 -0.07 4.00 -24.05
CA GLY A 88 1.26 3.44 -23.94
C GLY A 88 2.32 4.27 -24.66
N SER A 89 3.56 3.86 -24.54
CA SER A 89 4.67 4.39 -25.34
C SER A 89 4.67 3.77 -26.74
N THR A 90 5.08 4.53 -27.75
CA THR A 90 5.26 4.05 -29.13
C THR A 90 6.64 3.41 -29.36
N LEU A 91 7.54 3.51 -28.39
CA LEU A 91 8.89 2.94 -28.47
C LEU A 91 8.83 1.41 -28.36
N HIS A 92 9.71 0.72 -29.09
CA HIS A 92 9.83 -0.73 -28.99
C HIS A 92 10.16 -1.15 -27.54
N GLY A 93 9.36 -2.07 -26.98
CA GLY A 93 9.46 -2.47 -25.57
C GLY A 93 8.92 -1.44 -24.57
N GLY A 94 8.26 -0.37 -25.04
CA GLY A 94 7.62 0.63 -24.22
C GLY A 94 6.37 0.12 -23.50
N THR A 95 5.83 0.94 -22.59
CA THR A 95 4.61 0.62 -21.84
C THR A 95 3.42 0.38 -22.77
N PRO A 96 2.61 -0.68 -22.54
CA PRO A 96 1.48 -0.97 -23.42
C PRO A 96 0.33 0.03 -23.24
N SER A 97 -0.45 0.21 -24.32
CA SER A 97 -1.76 0.86 -24.21
C SER A 97 -2.75 -0.11 -23.57
N VAL A 98 -3.54 0.37 -22.62
CA VAL A 98 -4.46 -0.48 -21.85
C VAL A 98 -5.86 0.14 -21.86
N ARG A 99 -6.88 -0.70 -22.04
CA ARG A 99 -8.28 -0.31 -21.94
C ARG A 99 -8.97 -1.11 -20.84
N ILE A 100 -9.56 -0.42 -19.88
CA ILE A 100 -10.18 -1.01 -18.69
C ILE A 100 -11.65 -0.61 -18.67
N THR A 101 -12.54 -1.59 -18.58
CA THR A 101 -14.00 -1.37 -18.51
C THR A 101 -14.57 -2.11 -17.32
N GLY A 102 -15.42 -1.43 -16.55
CA GLY A 102 -16.18 -2.01 -15.43
C GLY A 102 -15.28 -2.40 -14.26
N ILE A 103 -14.86 -1.42 -13.47
CA ILE A 103 -14.04 -1.66 -12.28
C ILE A 103 -14.90 -2.18 -11.13
N SER A 104 -14.35 -3.15 -10.39
CA SER A 104 -14.91 -3.67 -9.15
C SER A 104 -13.82 -3.90 -8.12
N PHE A 105 -14.21 -3.98 -6.85
CA PHE A 105 -13.30 -4.06 -5.70
C PHE A 105 -13.51 -5.36 -4.95
N SER A 106 -12.45 -5.90 -4.36
CA SER A 106 -12.58 -7.00 -3.41
C SER A 106 -13.03 -6.48 -2.05
N GLU A 107 -14.29 -6.75 -1.69
CA GLU A 107 -14.89 -6.33 -0.41
C GLU A 107 -14.04 -6.78 0.77
N THR A 108 -13.59 -8.05 0.76
CA THR A 108 -12.75 -8.59 1.83
C THR A 108 -11.40 -7.88 1.99
N SER A 109 -10.78 -7.44 0.90
CA SER A 109 -9.52 -6.68 0.98
C SER A 109 -9.77 -5.25 1.45
N LEU A 110 -10.85 -4.62 0.98
CA LEU A 110 -11.21 -3.27 1.35
C LEU A 110 -11.55 -3.17 2.83
N VAL A 111 -12.40 -4.06 3.34
CA VAL A 111 -12.75 -4.11 4.77
C VAL A 111 -11.51 -4.32 5.63
N LYS A 112 -10.59 -5.22 5.23
CA LYS A 112 -9.33 -5.42 5.97
C LYS A 112 -8.45 -4.17 6.02
N VAL A 113 -8.36 -3.43 4.91
CA VAL A 113 -7.59 -2.18 4.84
C VAL A 113 -8.26 -1.12 5.70
N LEU A 114 -9.57 -0.96 5.60
CA LEU A 114 -10.33 -0.04 6.44
C LEU A 114 -10.22 -0.40 7.92
N ASP A 115 -10.36 -1.66 8.32
CA ASP A 115 -10.18 -2.04 9.73
C ASP A 115 -8.75 -1.78 10.20
N ARG A 116 -7.74 -2.05 9.35
CA ARG A 116 -6.33 -1.82 9.73
C ARG A 116 -5.99 -0.35 9.92
N TYR A 117 -6.49 0.53 9.05
CA TYR A 117 -6.11 1.95 9.03
C TYR A 117 -7.16 2.86 9.65
N CYS A 118 -8.36 2.35 9.97
CA CYS A 118 -9.48 3.11 10.52
C CYS A 118 -9.97 2.59 11.89
N VAL A 119 -9.31 1.61 12.52
CA VAL A 119 -9.62 1.25 13.92
C VAL A 119 -9.16 2.37 14.87
N THR A 120 -10.16 3.19 15.22
CA THR A 120 -10.34 3.98 16.44
C THR A 120 -9.12 4.74 16.97
N THR A 121 -8.98 6.01 16.57
CA THR A 121 -8.72 7.04 17.57
C THR A 121 -9.99 7.20 18.42
N PRO A 122 -9.96 6.95 19.74
CA PRO A 122 -11.07 7.36 20.60
C PRO A 122 -10.97 8.88 20.73
N THR A 123 -11.56 9.60 19.78
CA THR A 123 -11.67 11.04 19.91
C THR A 123 -13.13 11.41 19.98
N ASN A 124 -13.56 11.37 21.23
CA ASN A 124 -14.51 12.28 21.84
C ASN A 124 -14.30 13.70 21.29
N PHE A 125 -14.87 14.02 20.13
CA PHE A 125 -15.09 15.38 19.70
C PHE A 125 -16.59 15.63 19.74
N ALA A 126 -16.96 16.32 20.81
CA ALA A 126 -18.24 16.97 20.96
C ALA A 126 -18.59 17.75 19.68
N LYS A 127 -19.85 17.60 19.26
CA LYS A 127 -20.58 18.49 18.36
C LYS A 127 -20.08 19.93 18.44
N ARG A 128 -19.65 20.48 17.30
CA ARG A 128 -19.96 21.87 16.93
C ARG A 128 -20.25 21.94 15.43
N THR A 129 -21.53 22.08 15.12
CA THR A 129 -22.06 22.54 13.83
C THR A 129 -21.96 24.09 13.75
N PRO A 130 -22.28 24.74 12.63
CA PRO A 130 -21.32 25.40 11.75
C PRO A 130 -21.50 26.93 11.66
N THR A 131 -20.56 27.66 11.05
CA THR A 131 -20.87 28.81 10.16
C THR A 131 -19.62 29.29 9.41
N PRO A 132 -19.78 29.87 8.20
CA PRO A 132 -18.73 30.14 7.23
C PRO A 132 -18.14 31.54 7.43
N ASN A 133 -16.92 31.79 6.96
CA ASN A 133 -16.50 33.10 6.46
C ASN A 133 -15.28 32.95 5.53
N SER A 134 -15.40 33.59 4.37
CA SER A 134 -14.42 33.76 3.31
C SER A 134 -13.27 34.66 3.76
N ASP A 135 -12.03 34.35 3.34
CA ASP A 135 -11.20 35.23 2.48
C ASP A 135 -9.71 34.81 2.47
N THR A 136 -9.21 34.64 1.25
CA THR A 136 -7.94 35.15 0.71
C THR A 136 -6.65 35.00 1.55
N THR A 137 -5.68 34.20 1.07
CA THR A 137 -4.44 34.66 0.37
C THR A 137 -3.39 33.54 0.25
N LEU A 138 -2.79 33.47 -0.93
CA LEU A 138 -1.62 32.69 -1.34
C LEU A 138 -0.40 32.86 -0.43
N ASN A 139 0.30 31.77 -0.10
CA ASN A 139 1.71 31.52 -0.49
C ASN A 139 2.32 30.38 0.33
N GLU A 140 2.67 29.32 -0.39
CA GLU A 140 3.67 28.32 -0.01
C GLU A 140 5.03 28.98 0.23
N PRO A 141 5.85 28.38 1.11
CA PRO A 141 7.03 27.74 0.55
C PRO A 141 7.19 26.30 1.05
N PHE A 142 7.41 25.41 0.07
CA PHE A 142 7.95 24.07 0.23
C PHE A 142 9.13 24.04 1.21
N SER A 143 9.14 23.03 2.09
CA SER A 143 10.36 22.50 2.70
C SER A 143 10.28 20.97 2.81
N PRO A 144 11.41 20.27 2.67
CA PRO A 144 11.45 18.96 2.04
C PRO A 144 11.28 17.79 3.02
N SER A 145 10.84 16.66 2.45
CA SER A 145 11.10 15.28 2.88
C SER A 145 10.80 14.93 4.35
N LYS A 146 9.56 14.47 4.61
CA LYS A 146 9.28 13.66 5.80
C LYS A 146 9.47 12.18 5.49
N SER A 147 10.64 11.70 5.88
CA SER A 147 10.90 10.30 6.14
C SER A 147 9.96 9.76 7.22
N CYS A 148 9.55 8.50 7.05
CA CYS A 148 9.22 7.51 8.09
C CYS A 148 7.93 7.79 8.90
N LYS A 149 7.10 6.81 9.29
CA LYS A 149 7.41 5.53 9.98
C LYS A 149 6.04 4.83 10.31
N PRO A 150 5.98 3.78 11.15
CA PRO A 150 6.13 2.36 10.89
C PRO A 150 4.82 1.55 11.10
N THR A 151 4.79 0.33 10.58
CA THR A 151 3.75 -0.66 10.92
C THR A 151 4.04 -1.25 12.29
N ASN A 152 3.28 -0.86 13.32
CA ASN A 152 3.26 -1.57 14.61
C ASN A 152 2.52 -2.90 14.44
N GLU A 153 3.24 -3.95 14.06
CA GLU A 153 2.92 -5.26 14.63
C GLU A 153 3.51 -5.29 16.05
N ASP A 154 2.72 -5.74 17.00
CA ASP A 154 3.09 -5.89 18.41
C ASP A 154 4.12 -7.04 18.54
N VAL A 155 5.33 -6.77 18.07
CA VAL A 155 6.45 -7.71 18.12
C VAL A 155 6.98 -7.66 19.55
N GLN A 156 6.90 -8.83 20.22
CA GLN A 156 7.38 -8.95 21.58
C GLN A 156 8.85 -8.51 21.70
N PRO A 157 9.18 -7.66 22.70
CA PRO A 157 10.55 -7.24 22.97
C PRO A 157 11.49 -8.44 23.06
N ILE A 158 12.74 -8.24 22.65
CA ILE A 158 13.77 -9.27 22.75
C ILE A 158 13.90 -9.65 24.24
N LYS A 159 13.63 -10.92 24.57
CA LYS A 159 13.83 -11.41 25.94
C LYS A 159 15.34 -11.39 26.27
N PRO A 160 15.75 -10.89 27.45
CA PRO A 160 17.15 -10.94 27.86
C PRO A 160 17.61 -12.40 27.90
N GLY A 161 18.73 -12.70 27.23
CA GLY A 161 19.26 -14.06 27.07
C GLY A 161 18.89 -14.78 25.76
N ALA A 162 18.15 -14.17 24.84
CA ALA A 162 17.88 -14.76 23.53
C ALA A 162 19.14 -14.78 22.64
N LEU A 163 19.50 -15.95 22.10
CA LEU A 163 20.68 -16.10 21.22
C LEU A 163 20.42 -15.60 19.79
N THR A 164 19.17 -15.69 19.35
CA THR A 164 18.74 -15.32 18.00
C THR A 164 17.41 -14.61 18.02
N VAL A 165 17.25 -13.62 17.15
CA VAL A 165 16.04 -12.81 17.03
C VAL A 165 15.45 -12.92 15.63
N SER A 166 14.13 -12.71 15.51
CA SER A 166 13.51 -12.58 14.20
C SER A 166 13.94 -11.28 13.53
N VAL A 167 13.75 -11.21 12.21
CA VAL A 167 13.97 -9.97 11.46
C VAL A 167 13.14 -8.81 12.04
N ALA A 168 11.87 -9.05 12.37
CA ALA A 168 11.00 -8.00 12.88
C ALA A 168 11.52 -7.44 14.22
N GLN A 169 12.03 -8.31 15.10
CA GLN A 169 12.69 -7.90 16.34
C GLN A 169 13.99 -7.14 16.06
N ALA A 170 14.78 -7.55 15.07
CA ALA A 170 15.98 -6.82 14.67
C ALA A 170 15.64 -5.41 14.15
N MET A 171 14.53 -5.24 13.42
CA MET A 171 14.04 -3.92 12.98
C MET A 171 13.70 -3.02 14.17
N GLN A 172 13.03 -3.56 15.19
CA GLN A 172 12.72 -2.80 16.40
C GLN A 172 13.97 -2.45 17.21
N ALA A 173 14.88 -3.41 17.41
CA ALA A 173 16.07 -3.22 18.23
C ALA A 173 17.09 -2.24 17.60
N THR A 174 17.21 -2.25 16.27
CA THR A 174 18.18 -1.40 15.55
C THR A 174 17.57 -0.11 15.01
N GLY A 175 16.24 -0.02 14.93
CA GLY A 175 15.52 1.06 14.25
C GLY A 175 15.71 1.08 12.73
N LEU A 176 16.35 0.06 12.14
CA LEU A 176 16.63 -0.02 10.71
C LEU A 176 15.44 -0.58 9.92
N GLY A 177 15.27 -0.08 8.69
CA GLY A 177 14.27 -0.57 7.75
C GLY A 177 14.57 -2.00 7.26
N ARG A 178 13.50 -2.71 6.85
CA ARG A 178 13.56 -4.10 6.36
C ARG A 178 14.59 -4.29 5.25
N THR A 179 14.60 -3.38 4.27
CA THR A 179 15.51 -3.39 3.12
C THR A 179 16.96 -3.23 3.54
N THR A 180 17.24 -2.39 4.55
CA THR A 180 18.59 -2.22 5.10
C THR A 180 19.03 -3.47 5.85
N ILE A 181 18.16 -4.09 6.64
CA ILE A 181 18.47 -5.37 7.31
C ILE A 181 18.71 -6.49 6.28
N ASP A 182 17.94 -6.55 5.20
CA ASP A 182 18.17 -7.50 4.11
C ASP A 182 19.52 -7.27 3.41
N LYS A 183 19.92 -6.01 3.18
CA LYS A 183 21.24 -5.67 2.65
C LYS A 183 22.35 -6.12 3.62
N LEU A 184 22.21 -5.85 4.91
CA LEU A 184 23.21 -6.26 5.92
C LEU A 184 23.32 -7.78 6.05
N MET A 185 22.22 -8.52 5.87
CA MET A 185 22.25 -9.99 5.81
C MET A 185 22.90 -10.51 4.52
N ARG A 186 22.71 -9.82 3.38
CA ARG A 186 23.34 -10.19 2.11
C ARG A 186 24.84 -9.91 2.12
N ASN A 187 25.26 -8.82 2.75
CA ASN A 187 26.66 -8.40 2.84
C ASN A 187 27.44 -9.14 3.94
N GLY A 188 26.78 -10.01 4.73
CA GLY A 188 27.40 -10.81 5.79
C GLY A 188 27.64 -10.07 7.11
N THR A 189 27.26 -8.79 7.20
CA THR A 189 27.40 -7.99 8.42
C THR A 189 26.47 -8.47 9.54
N LEU A 190 25.24 -8.89 9.19
CA LEU A 190 24.33 -9.56 10.10
C LEU A 190 24.33 -11.06 9.83
N HIS A 191 24.63 -11.86 10.85
CA HIS A 191 24.71 -13.30 10.70
C HIS A 191 23.32 -13.93 10.78
N ARG A 192 22.88 -14.51 9.66
CA ARG A 192 21.60 -15.19 9.53
C ARG A 192 21.72 -16.68 9.84
N THR A 193 20.79 -17.19 10.62
CA THR A 193 20.63 -18.62 10.91
C THR A 193 19.25 -19.07 10.45
N LYS A 194 19.20 -20.15 9.67
CA LYS A 194 17.93 -20.76 9.25
C LYS A 194 17.43 -21.71 10.32
N ALA A 195 16.22 -21.49 10.80
CA ALA A 195 15.52 -22.40 11.71
C ALA A 195 14.22 -22.86 11.03
N GLY A 196 14.30 -24.01 10.34
CA GLY A 196 13.23 -24.50 9.47
C GLY A 196 12.89 -23.47 8.37
N ARG A 197 11.63 -23.01 8.34
CA ARG A 197 11.16 -22.01 7.37
C ARG A 197 11.51 -20.56 7.75
N ARG A 198 11.98 -20.31 8.98
CA ARG A 198 12.24 -18.96 9.49
C ARG A 198 13.71 -18.57 9.33
N THR A 199 13.94 -17.27 9.12
CA THR A 199 15.28 -16.67 9.14
C THR A 199 15.43 -15.91 10.44
N LEU A 200 16.39 -16.34 11.26
CA LEU A 200 16.75 -15.70 12.50
C LEU A 200 18.10 -14.99 12.33
N ILE A 201 18.34 -13.97 13.14
CA ILE A 201 19.58 -13.17 13.15
C ILE A 201 20.21 -13.32 14.52
N THR A 202 21.51 -13.57 14.60
CA THR A 202 22.20 -13.68 15.90
C THR A 202 22.27 -12.32 16.59
N VAL A 203 21.96 -12.29 17.89
CA VAL A 203 22.01 -11.04 18.68
C VAL A 203 23.42 -10.46 18.70
N GLU A 204 24.43 -11.32 18.82
CA GLU A 204 25.84 -10.91 18.81
C GLU A 204 26.24 -10.12 17.55
N SER A 205 25.71 -10.49 16.37
CA SER A 205 25.98 -9.73 15.13
C SER A 205 25.30 -8.35 15.11
N ILE A 206 24.16 -8.22 15.79
CA ILE A 206 23.45 -6.95 15.92
C ILE A 206 24.18 -6.05 16.92
N GLU A 207 24.62 -6.59 18.05
CA GLU A 207 25.39 -5.86 19.06
C GLU A 207 26.71 -5.34 18.49
N ARG A 208 27.42 -6.16 17.72
CA ARG A 208 28.64 -5.75 17.01
C ARG A 208 28.37 -4.61 16.02
N TYR A 209 27.23 -4.63 15.35
CA TYR A 209 26.88 -3.60 14.36
C TYR A 209 26.47 -2.27 15.01
N VAL A 210 25.67 -2.32 16.08
CA VAL A 210 25.17 -1.11 16.77
C VAL A 210 26.23 -0.52 17.71
N GLY A 211 27.25 -1.30 18.09
CA GLY A 211 28.30 -0.87 19.01
C GLY A 211 27.82 -0.70 20.45
N VAL A 212 26.59 -1.15 20.75
CA VAL A 212 25.95 -1.08 22.06
C VAL A 212 25.57 -2.50 22.46
N LYS A 213 25.99 -2.93 23.66
CA LYS A 213 25.49 -4.17 24.27
C LYS A 213 23.99 -4.01 24.50
N VAL A 214 23.17 -4.92 23.96
CA VAL A 214 21.76 -4.97 24.31
C VAL A 214 21.74 -5.31 25.80
N ARG A 215 21.28 -4.38 26.64
CA ARG A 215 21.38 -4.50 28.09
C ARG A 215 20.80 -5.85 28.53
N GLN A 216 21.65 -6.60 29.26
CA GLN A 216 21.31 -7.86 29.92
C GLN A 216 20.20 -7.66 30.95
#